data_AF-A0A954ZWZ1-F1
#
_entry.id   AF-A0A954ZWZ1-F1
#
_cell.length_a   1.000
_cell.length_b   1.000
_cell.length_c   1.000
_cell.angle_alpha   90.00
_cell.angle_beta   90.00
_cell.angle_gamma   90.00
#
_symmetry.space_group_name_H-M   'P 1'
#
loop_
_entity.id
_entity.type
_entity.pdbx_description
1 polymer ?
#
loop_
_entity_poly.entity_id
_entity_poly.type
_entity_poly.pdbx_seq_one_letter_code
_entity_poly.pdbx_strand_id
1 'polypeptide(L)'
;MPSRVFKYYQRKRVVNINLNILAAGFISIAIAKYPVYLMGVWIGTDHKLLISVLAYLLDMVIDVAVYYGLHWVANHWNPQGHLPGDDTRPKGRKFLHDATRIQAERAALVPLFMLVSMGGMWSLQHFYQITHSWAFVFAFVAAMFVTRIAHTLWGYQSGTFKDHIDFMIDDQLQIGRDLTAEQEAKDQAKAQAEPKATKADEVAP
;
A
#
# COMPACT_ATOMS: atom_id res chain seq x y z
N MET A 1 9.85 4.88 24.10
CA MET A 1 10.46 4.15 22.96
C MET A 1 9.54 3.80 21.76
N PRO A 2 8.18 3.89 21.79
CA PRO A 2 7.37 3.56 20.61
C PRO A 2 7.55 4.54 19.43
N SER A 3 8.05 5.76 19.69
CA SER A 3 8.24 6.80 18.68
C SER A 3 9.26 6.44 17.59
N ARG A 4 10.26 5.58 17.87
CA ARG A 4 11.26 5.18 16.85
C ARG A 4 10.69 4.15 15.87
N VAL A 5 9.95 3.17 16.38
CA VAL A 5 9.27 2.15 15.55
C VAL A 5 8.19 2.81 14.70
N PHE A 6 7.44 3.74 15.28
CA PHE A 6 6.42 4.51 14.57
C PHE A 6 7.02 5.39 13.46
N LYS A 7 8.19 6.00 13.67
CA LYS A 7 8.93 6.74 12.62
C LYS A 7 9.40 5.82 11.49
N TYR A 8 9.88 4.61 11.79
CA TYR A 8 10.26 3.64 10.76
C TYR A 8 9.05 3.19 9.93
N TYR A 9 7.93 2.93 10.61
CA TYR A 9 6.64 2.60 9.99
C TYR A 9 6.15 3.69 9.03
N GLN A 10 6.27 4.97 9.43
CA GLN A 10 5.93 6.11 8.57
C GLN A 10 6.88 6.29 7.39
N ARG A 11 8.17 5.95 7.54
CA ARG A 11 9.19 6.18 6.50
C ARG A 11 9.12 5.17 5.35
N LYS A 12 8.71 3.92 5.63
CA LYS A 12 8.62 2.86 4.61
C LYS A 12 7.17 2.63 4.22
N ARG A 13 6.76 3.23 3.10
CA ARG A 13 5.40 3.10 2.53
C ARG A 13 4.96 1.64 2.42
N VAL A 14 5.87 0.75 2.02
CA VAL A 14 5.64 -0.70 1.89
C VAL A 14 5.23 -1.33 3.22
N VAL A 15 5.92 -1.00 4.30
CA VAL A 15 5.65 -1.56 5.65
C VAL A 15 4.30 -1.06 6.15
N ASN A 16 3.98 0.22 5.93
CA ASN A 16 2.69 0.78 6.30
C ASN A 16 1.54 0.07 5.59
N ILE A 17 1.64 -0.04 4.26
CA ILE A 17 0.66 -0.75 3.45
C ILE A 17 0.54 -2.20 3.93
N ASN A 18 1.62 -2.98 3.96
CA ASN A 18 1.55 -4.40 4.34
C ASN A 18 0.95 -4.62 5.74
N LEU A 19 1.29 -3.80 6.73
CA LEU A 19 0.76 -3.97 8.09
C LEU A 19 -0.73 -3.64 8.18
N ASN A 20 -1.16 -2.52 7.58
CA ASN A 20 -2.57 -2.12 7.60
C ASN A 20 -3.44 -3.20 6.94
N ILE A 21 -2.93 -3.71 5.84
CA ILE A 21 -3.55 -4.79 5.10
C ILE A 21 -3.61 -6.11 5.89
N LEU A 22 -2.53 -6.50 6.57
CA LEU A 22 -2.54 -7.69 7.44
C LEU A 22 -3.53 -7.53 8.59
N ALA A 23 -3.54 -6.34 9.22
CA ALA A 23 -4.48 -6.03 10.30
C ALA A 23 -5.94 -6.12 9.82
N ALA A 24 -6.25 -5.51 8.66
CA ALA A 24 -7.56 -5.61 8.04
C ALA A 24 -7.95 -7.07 7.77
N GLY A 25 -7.03 -7.88 7.23
CA GLY A 25 -7.26 -9.29 6.97
C GLY A 25 -7.52 -10.10 8.24
N PHE A 26 -6.75 -9.89 9.32
CA PHE A 26 -7.00 -10.58 10.59
C PHE A 26 -8.33 -10.19 11.21
N ILE A 27 -8.69 -8.91 11.15
CA ILE A 27 -10.00 -8.41 11.61
C ILE A 27 -11.12 -9.03 10.77
N SER A 28 -10.97 -9.08 9.44
CA SER A 28 -11.93 -9.73 8.54
C SER A 28 -12.13 -11.19 8.90
N ILE A 29 -11.06 -11.96 9.05
CA ILE A 29 -11.12 -13.38 9.42
C ILE A 29 -11.83 -13.55 10.77
N ALA A 30 -11.52 -12.71 11.77
CA ALA A 30 -12.16 -12.78 13.07
C ALA A 30 -13.68 -12.56 12.99
N ILE A 31 -14.12 -11.59 12.17
CA ILE A 31 -15.55 -11.28 11.95
C ILE A 31 -16.21 -12.40 11.12
N ALA A 32 -15.58 -12.83 10.03
CA ALA A 32 -16.08 -13.83 9.09
C ALA A 32 -16.17 -15.24 9.69
N LYS A 33 -15.36 -15.54 10.71
CA LYS A 33 -15.34 -16.84 11.39
C LYS A 33 -16.72 -17.28 11.87
N TYR A 34 -17.51 -16.36 12.45
CA TYR A 34 -18.81 -16.69 13.02
C TYR A 34 -19.86 -17.01 11.96
N PRO A 35 -20.10 -16.19 10.91
CA PRO A 35 -21.02 -16.57 9.85
C PRO A 35 -20.56 -17.82 9.07
N VAL A 36 -19.25 -18.06 8.90
CA VAL A 36 -18.75 -19.32 8.30
C VAL A 36 -19.13 -20.53 9.15
N TYR A 37 -19.03 -20.42 10.48
CA TYR A 37 -19.51 -21.46 11.39
C TYR A 37 -21.01 -21.70 11.22
N LEU A 38 -21.83 -20.64 11.19
CA LEU A 38 -23.28 -20.76 10.99
C LEU A 38 -23.65 -21.40 9.66
N MET A 39 -22.95 -21.05 8.57
CA MET A 39 -23.15 -21.69 7.26
C MET A 39 -22.86 -23.19 7.31
N GLY A 40 -21.80 -23.60 8.03
CA GLY A 40 -21.48 -25.02 8.21
C GLY A 40 -22.56 -25.79 8.99
N VAL A 41 -23.20 -25.14 9.96
CA VAL A 41 -24.33 -25.74 10.71
C VAL A 41 -25.60 -25.78 9.85
N TRP A 42 -25.86 -24.74 9.07
CA TRP A 42 -27.09 -24.62 8.28
C TRP A 42 -27.11 -25.50 7.03
N ILE A 43 -25.99 -25.59 6.31
CA ILE A 43 -25.86 -26.36 5.07
C ILE A 43 -25.60 -27.84 5.37
N GLY A 44 -24.99 -28.16 6.52
CA GLY A 44 -24.57 -29.51 6.86
C GLY A 44 -23.12 -29.81 6.45
N THR A 45 -22.51 -30.78 7.12
CA THR A 45 -21.05 -31.02 7.06
C THR A 45 -20.58 -31.72 5.77
N ASP A 46 -21.50 -32.22 4.95
CA ASP A 46 -21.17 -33.00 3.76
C ASP A 46 -20.79 -32.11 2.57
N HIS A 47 -21.27 -30.86 2.54
CA HIS A 47 -21.04 -29.92 1.45
C HIS A 47 -19.77 -29.07 1.63
N LYS A 48 -18.65 -29.71 1.97
CA LYS A 48 -17.34 -29.08 2.30
C LYS A 48 -16.86 -28.06 1.25
N LEU A 49 -16.97 -28.41 -0.04
CA LEU A 49 -16.57 -27.53 -1.14
C LEU A 49 -17.47 -26.29 -1.24
N LEU A 50 -18.79 -26.46 -1.15
CA LEU A 50 -19.76 -25.37 -1.19
C LEU A 50 -19.54 -24.39 -0.02
N ILE A 51 -19.32 -24.93 1.20
CA ILE A 51 -19.00 -24.11 2.38
C ILE A 51 -17.70 -23.33 2.16
N SER A 52 -16.69 -23.94 1.54
CA SER A 52 -15.41 -23.27 1.25
C SER A 52 -15.58 -22.13 0.23
N VAL A 53 -16.39 -22.32 -0.82
CA VAL A 53 -16.73 -21.26 -1.79
C VAL A 53 -17.47 -20.12 -1.11
N LEU A 54 -18.49 -20.42 -0.31
CA LEU A 54 -19.28 -19.41 0.39
C LEU A 54 -18.45 -18.66 1.44
N ALA A 55 -17.57 -19.35 2.16
CA ALA A 55 -16.65 -18.73 3.11
C ALA A 55 -15.69 -17.76 2.41
N TYR A 56 -15.19 -18.12 1.23
CA TYR A 56 -14.36 -17.24 0.41
C TYR A 56 -15.11 -15.99 -0.06
N LEU A 57 -16.33 -16.14 -0.60
CA LEU A 57 -17.13 -14.99 -1.05
C LEU A 57 -17.49 -14.07 0.11
N LEU A 58 -17.85 -14.63 1.26
CA LEU A 58 -18.16 -13.87 2.46
C LEU A 58 -16.94 -13.09 2.96
N ASP A 59 -15.78 -13.75 3.11
CA ASP A 59 -14.55 -13.09 3.55
C ASP A 59 -14.12 -12.01 2.56
N MET A 60 -14.26 -12.23 1.24
CA MET A 60 -13.97 -11.20 0.25
C MET A 60 -14.80 -9.94 0.46
N VAL A 61 -16.12 -10.08 0.72
CA VAL A 61 -17.00 -8.94 0.99
C VAL A 61 -16.62 -8.23 2.29
N ILE A 62 -16.33 -9.00 3.35
CA ILE A 62 -15.95 -8.46 4.65
C ILE A 62 -14.57 -7.77 4.57
N ASP A 63 -13.57 -8.35 3.91
CA ASP A 63 -12.23 -7.75 3.73
C ASP A 63 -12.33 -6.42 3.00
N VAL A 64 -13.10 -6.37 1.90
CA VAL A 64 -13.37 -5.13 1.17
C VAL A 64 -13.99 -4.08 2.11
N ALA A 65 -15.06 -4.44 2.83
CA ALA A 65 -15.77 -3.52 3.71
C ALA A 65 -14.89 -3.02 4.87
N VAL A 66 -14.17 -3.92 5.55
CA VAL A 66 -13.24 -3.60 6.65
C VAL A 66 -12.09 -2.74 6.14
N TYR A 67 -11.54 -3.05 4.97
CA TYR A 67 -10.47 -2.25 4.36
C TYR A 67 -10.92 -0.82 4.08
N TYR A 68 -12.05 -0.63 3.38
CA TYR A 68 -12.59 0.71 3.14
C TYR A 68 -12.94 1.44 4.45
N GLY A 69 -13.49 0.73 5.43
CA GLY A 69 -13.83 1.28 6.74
C GLY A 69 -12.59 1.78 7.48
N LEU A 70 -11.55 0.95 7.61
CA LEU A 70 -10.28 1.33 8.24
C LEU A 70 -9.59 2.47 7.50
N HIS A 71 -9.60 2.44 6.16
CA HIS A 71 -9.02 3.52 5.36
C HIS A 71 -9.81 4.82 5.59
N TRP A 72 -11.14 4.77 5.61
CA TRP A 72 -12.00 5.93 5.86
C TRP A 72 -11.75 6.52 7.24
N VAL A 73 -11.69 5.68 8.27
CA VAL A 73 -11.36 6.09 9.64
C VAL A 73 -9.97 6.74 9.65
N ALA A 74 -8.95 6.13 9.06
CA ALA A 74 -7.61 6.70 9.03
C ALA A 74 -7.54 8.08 8.34
N ASN A 75 -8.41 8.33 7.35
CA ASN A 75 -8.42 9.59 6.60
C ASN A 75 -9.33 10.67 7.22
N HIS A 76 -10.41 10.29 7.90
CA HIS A 76 -11.42 11.23 8.40
C HIS A 76 -11.44 11.36 9.93
N TRP A 77 -10.87 10.41 10.67
CA TRP A 77 -10.78 10.45 12.11
C TRP A 77 -9.59 11.33 12.54
N ASN A 78 -9.86 12.60 12.88
CA ASN A 78 -8.90 13.51 13.50
C ASN A 78 -9.33 13.85 14.95
N PRO A 79 -9.07 12.94 15.91
CA PRO A 79 -9.59 13.07 17.27
C PRO A 79 -8.90 14.18 18.07
N GLN A 80 -7.79 14.74 17.56
CA GLN A 80 -7.01 15.76 18.27
C GLN A 80 -7.02 17.14 17.59
N GLY A 81 -7.66 17.31 16.41
CA GLY A 81 -7.99 18.61 15.81
C GLY A 81 -6.82 19.56 15.46
N HIS A 82 -5.58 19.29 15.87
CA HIS A 82 -4.50 20.28 15.94
C HIS A 82 -3.15 19.80 15.40
N LEU A 83 -3.11 18.74 14.58
CA LEU A 83 -1.89 18.51 13.80
C LEU A 83 -1.74 19.69 12.82
N PRO A 84 -0.65 20.48 12.90
CA PRO A 84 -0.41 21.61 12.02
C PRO A 84 -0.63 21.15 10.58
N GLY A 85 -1.48 21.88 9.84
CA GLY A 85 -1.92 21.50 8.51
C GLY A 85 -0.73 21.18 7.63
N ASP A 86 -0.47 19.90 7.45
CA ASP A 86 0.39 19.40 6.39
C ASP A 86 -0.43 19.55 5.11
N ASP A 87 -0.49 20.79 4.61
CA ASP A 87 -1.21 21.23 3.40
C ASP A 87 -0.78 20.46 2.14
N THR A 88 0.22 19.59 2.28
CA THR A 88 0.69 18.64 1.29
C THR A 88 -0.23 17.42 1.11
N ARG A 89 -1.16 17.13 2.04
CA ARG A 89 -2.11 16.02 1.87
C ARG A 89 -3.21 16.41 0.88
N PRO A 90 -3.29 15.75 -0.29
CA PRO A 90 -4.24 16.12 -1.33
C PRO A 90 -5.69 15.99 -0.83
N LYS A 91 -6.40 17.12 -0.78
CA LYS A 91 -7.79 17.26 -0.28
C LYS A 91 -8.76 16.30 -0.97
N GLY A 92 -9.34 15.36 -0.20
CA GLY A 92 -10.65 14.70 -0.38
C GLY A 92 -10.90 13.80 -1.60
N ARG A 93 -10.48 14.21 -2.81
CA ARG A 93 -10.83 13.52 -4.08
C ARG A 93 -9.95 12.32 -4.42
N LYS A 94 -8.83 12.10 -3.70
CA LYS A 94 -7.92 10.97 -3.96
C LYS A 94 -8.21 9.72 -3.12
N PHE A 95 -9.06 9.80 -2.09
CA PHE A 95 -9.32 8.66 -1.18
C PHE A 95 -9.84 7.42 -1.91
N LEU A 96 -10.97 7.55 -2.62
CA LEU A 96 -11.56 6.42 -3.34
C LEU A 96 -10.62 5.93 -4.43
N HIS A 97 -10.01 6.85 -5.17
CA HIS A 97 -9.07 6.49 -6.23
C HIS A 97 -7.87 5.69 -5.71
N ASP A 98 -7.28 6.11 -4.58
CA ASP A 98 -6.13 5.42 -3.98
C ASP A 98 -6.53 4.06 -3.40
N ALA A 99 -7.67 3.99 -2.70
CA ALA A 99 -8.20 2.74 -2.16
C ALA A 99 -8.54 1.74 -3.27
N THR A 100 -9.25 2.20 -4.32
CA THR A 100 -9.62 1.37 -5.47
C THR A 100 -8.40 0.94 -6.27
N ARG A 101 -7.38 1.78 -6.41
CA ARG A 101 -6.12 1.40 -7.06
C ARG A 101 -5.43 0.26 -6.32
N ILE A 102 -5.28 0.37 -5.00
CA ILE A 102 -4.69 -0.69 -4.17
C ILE A 102 -5.53 -1.97 -4.26
N GLN A 103 -6.85 -1.84 -4.34
CA GLN A 103 -7.72 -3.00 -4.46
C GLN A 103 -7.66 -3.66 -5.84
N ALA A 104 -7.46 -2.88 -6.91
CA ALA A 104 -7.20 -3.41 -8.24
C ALA A 104 -5.88 -4.18 -8.30
N GLU A 105 -4.83 -3.67 -7.64
CA GLU A 105 -3.55 -4.38 -7.50
C GLU A 105 -3.73 -5.71 -6.73
N ARG A 106 -4.59 -5.73 -5.70
CA ARG A 106 -4.95 -6.97 -5.01
C ARG A 106 -5.77 -7.93 -5.86
N ALA A 107 -6.64 -7.42 -6.74
CA ALA A 107 -7.47 -8.24 -7.60
C ALA A 107 -6.63 -9.16 -8.50
N ALA A 108 -5.43 -8.73 -8.89
CA ALA A 108 -4.49 -9.56 -9.64
C ALA A 108 -4.01 -10.82 -8.88
N LEU A 109 -4.04 -10.79 -7.54
CA LEU A 109 -3.63 -11.90 -6.67
C LEU A 109 -4.80 -12.77 -6.21
N VAL A 110 -6.03 -12.43 -6.58
CA VAL A 110 -7.25 -13.17 -6.23
C VAL A 110 -7.19 -14.63 -6.66
N PRO A 111 -6.74 -15.01 -7.88
CA PRO A 111 -6.65 -16.43 -8.25
C PRO A 111 -5.72 -17.23 -7.34
N LEU A 112 -4.58 -16.64 -6.96
CA LEU A 112 -3.62 -17.26 -6.04
C LEU A 112 -4.22 -17.37 -4.63
N PHE A 113 -4.88 -16.31 -4.15
CA PHE A 113 -5.55 -16.33 -2.85
C PHE A 113 -6.63 -17.41 -2.81
N MET A 114 -7.50 -17.45 -3.82
CA MET A 114 -8.60 -18.40 -3.95
C MET A 114 -8.08 -19.84 -3.94
N LEU A 115 -7.03 -20.13 -4.70
CA LEU A 115 -6.41 -21.45 -4.76
C LEU A 115 -5.92 -21.90 -3.37
N VAL A 116 -5.17 -21.05 -2.67
CA VAL A 116 -4.59 -21.41 -1.36
C VAL A 116 -5.66 -21.47 -0.27
N SER A 117 -6.59 -20.51 -0.25
CA SER A 117 -7.63 -20.43 0.79
C SER A 117 -8.68 -21.52 0.62
N MET A 118 -9.31 -21.64 -0.55
CA MET A 118 -10.33 -22.65 -0.79
C MET A 118 -9.73 -24.06 -0.84
N GLY A 119 -8.59 -24.23 -1.53
CA GLY A 119 -7.90 -25.52 -1.60
C GLY A 119 -7.39 -25.98 -0.23
N GLY A 120 -6.83 -25.05 0.56
CA GLY A 120 -6.39 -25.32 1.93
C GLY A 120 -7.55 -25.68 2.85
N MET A 121 -8.64 -24.92 2.80
CA MET A 121 -9.82 -25.15 3.62
C MET A 121 -10.45 -26.52 3.30
N TRP A 122 -10.64 -26.82 2.02
CA TRP A 122 -11.14 -28.12 1.56
C TRP A 122 -10.22 -29.26 1.99
N SER A 123 -8.90 -29.12 1.83
CA SER A 123 -7.93 -30.15 2.22
C SER A 123 -7.93 -30.42 3.73
N LEU A 124 -7.98 -29.36 4.56
CA LEU A 124 -8.04 -29.49 6.01
C LEU A 124 -9.34 -30.19 6.47
N GLN A 125 -10.45 -29.92 5.81
CA GLN A 125 -11.73 -30.56 6.10
C GLN A 125 -11.79 -32.01 5.59
N HIS A 126 -11.19 -32.30 4.43
CA HIS A 126 -11.25 -33.62 3.82
C HIS A 126 -10.31 -34.61 4.49
N PHE A 127 -9.04 -34.23 4.70
CA PHE A 127 -8.01 -35.13 5.21
C PHE A 127 -7.91 -35.16 6.73
N TYR A 128 -8.11 -34.02 7.40
CA TYR A 128 -7.90 -33.89 8.86
C TYR A 128 -9.21 -33.76 9.65
N GLN A 129 -10.37 -33.75 8.97
CA GLN A 129 -11.71 -33.58 9.57
C GLN A 129 -11.80 -32.36 10.51
N ILE A 130 -11.02 -31.31 10.22
CA ILE A 130 -11.06 -30.07 10.99
C ILE A 130 -12.41 -29.38 10.73
N THR A 131 -13.02 -28.85 11.79
CA THR A 131 -14.28 -28.10 11.68
C THR A 131 -14.16 -26.93 10.70
N HIS A 132 -15.25 -26.62 9.99
CA HIS A 132 -15.28 -25.58 8.95
C HIS A 132 -14.68 -24.24 9.40
N SER A 133 -15.00 -23.82 10.63
CA SER A 133 -14.54 -22.55 11.21
C SER A 133 -13.02 -22.49 11.39
N TRP A 134 -12.40 -23.56 11.91
CA TRP A 134 -10.95 -23.59 12.11
C TRP A 134 -10.19 -23.84 10.81
N ALA A 135 -10.73 -24.68 9.91
CA ALA A 135 -10.16 -24.86 8.58
C ALA A 135 -10.12 -23.55 7.79
N PHE A 136 -11.19 -22.74 7.89
CA PHE A 136 -11.24 -21.38 7.35
C PHE A 136 -10.11 -20.51 7.91
N VAL A 137 -9.98 -20.41 9.23
CA VAL A 137 -8.93 -19.56 9.85
C VAL A 137 -7.53 -19.95 9.37
N PHE A 138 -7.17 -21.24 9.42
CA PHE A 138 -5.83 -21.68 9.03
C PHE A 138 -5.55 -21.45 7.54
N ALA A 139 -6.49 -21.82 6.67
CA ALA A 139 -6.31 -21.70 5.23
C ALA A 139 -6.25 -20.23 4.78
N PHE A 140 -7.07 -19.35 5.36
CA PHE A 140 -7.11 -17.93 4.99
C PHE A 140 -5.91 -17.16 5.53
N VAL A 141 -5.44 -17.49 6.74
CA VAL A 141 -4.17 -16.94 7.25
C VAL A 141 -3.00 -17.37 6.36
N ALA A 142 -2.93 -18.64 5.96
CA ALA A 142 -1.91 -19.12 5.04
C ALA A 142 -1.98 -18.40 3.67
N ALA A 143 -3.17 -18.30 3.08
CA ALA A 143 -3.39 -17.59 1.81
C ALA A 143 -3.00 -16.11 1.90
N MET A 144 -3.28 -15.46 3.03
CA MET A 144 -2.86 -14.09 3.30
C MET A 144 -1.33 -13.97 3.26
N PHE A 145 -0.59 -14.82 3.99
CA PHE A 145 0.88 -14.74 3.95
C PHE A 145 1.45 -15.04 2.55
N VAL A 146 0.95 -16.08 1.87
CA VAL A 146 1.41 -16.44 0.52
C VAL A 146 1.23 -15.29 -0.46
N THR A 147 0.04 -14.69 -0.49
CA THR A 147 -0.25 -13.56 -1.40
C THR A 147 0.54 -12.31 -1.04
N ARG A 148 0.82 -12.06 0.24
CA ARG A 148 1.67 -10.92 0.65
C ARG A 148 3.12 -11.09 0.26
N ILE A 149 3.66 -12.30 0.38
CA ILE A 149 5.01 -12.61 -0.08
C ILE A 149 5.07 -12.42 -1.59
N ALA A 150 4.12 -12.99 -2.34
CA ALA A 150 4.05 -12.83 -3.79
C ALA A 150 3.93 -11.36 -4.23
N HIS A 151 3.03 -10.60 -3.58
CA HIS A 151 2.87 -9.16 -3.84
C HIS A 151 4.16 -8.38 -3.57
N THR A 152 4.85 -8.70 -2.47
CA THR A 152 6.09 -8.04 -2.08
C THR A 152 7.20 -8.32 -3.10
N LEU A 153 7.37 -9.59 -3.48
CA LEU A 153 8.34 -9.99 -4.51
C LEU A 153 8.05 -9.34 -5.86
N TRP A 154 6.80 -9.34 -6.30
CA TRP A 154 6.41 -8.69 -7.55
C TRP A 154 6.61 -7.18 -7.49
N GLY A 155 6.26 -6.52 -6.39
CA GLY A 155 6.48 -5.09 -6.24
C GLY A 155 7.97 -4.70 -6.21
N TYR A 156 8.85 -5.57 -5.69
CA TYR A 156 10.30 -5.39 -5.81
C TYR A 156 10.78 -5.57 -7.26
N GLN A 157 10.33 -6.62 -7.95
CA GLN A 157 10.72 -6.89 -9.34
C GLN A 157 10.23 -5.83 -10.34
N SER A 158 9.01 -5.32 -10.13
CA SER A 158 8.42 -4.27 -10.98
C SER A 158 8.95 -2.86 -10.69
N GLY A 159 9.74 -2.68 -9.63
CA GLY A 159 10.21 -1.37 -9.20
C GLY A 159 9.12 -0.49 -8.55
N THR A 160 7.91 -1.02 -8.32
CA THR A 160 6.79 -0.31 -7.66
C THR A 160 7.13 0.12 -6.24
N PHE A 161 8.05 -0.61 -5.58
CA PHE A 161 8.53 -0.31 -4.23
C PHE A 161 9.86 0.45 -4.15
N LYS A 162 10.29 1.14 -5.22
CA LYS A 162 11.39 2.11 -5.08
C LYS A 162 11.05 3.11 -3.98
N ASP A 163 11.84 3.09 -2.90
CA ASP A 163 11.56 3.86 -1.70
C ASP A 163 11.64 5.36 -2.00
N HIS A 164 10.85 6.18 -1.29
CA HIS A 164 10.90 7.65 -1.40
C HIS A 164 12.28 8.26 -1.09
N ILE A 165 13.23 7.49 -0.53
CA ILE A 165 14.61 7.95 -0.36
C ILE A 165 15.29 8.13 -1.71
N ASP A 166 15.05 7.24 -2.69
CA ASP A 166 15.62 7.40 -4.02
C ASP A 166 15.00 8.61 -4.72
N PHE A 167 13.69 8.81 -4.57
CA PHE A 167 13.01 10.00 -5.13
C PHE A 167 13.46 11.31 -4.49
N MET A 168 13.68 11.37 -3.18
CA MET A 168 14.19 12.59 -2.54
C MET A 168 15.65 12.87 -2.87
N ILE A 169 16.48 11.83 -3.07
CA ILE A 169 17.84 12.00 -3.54
C ILE A 169 17.82 12.50 -4.99
N ASP A 170 16.98 11.93 -5.86
CA ASP A 170 16.83 12.38 -7.24
C ASP A 170 16.25 13.80 -7.33
N ASP A 171 15.21 14.13 -6.55
CA ASP A 171 14.65 15.48 -6.49
C ASP A 171 15.66 16.50 -5.94
N GLN A 172 16.42 16.16 -4.89
CA GLN A 172 17.47 17.06 -4.38
C GLN A 172 18.62 17.22 -5.37
N LEU A 173 19.01 16.16 -6.08
CA LEU A 173 19.99 16.22 -7.16
C LEU A 173 19.47 17.02 -8.37
N GLN A 174 18.16 16.98 -8.61
CA GLN A 174 17.53 17.72 -9.70
C GLN A 174 17.37 19.20 -9.35
N ILE A 175 16.87 19.53 -8.15
CA ILE A 175 16.85 20.90 -7.61
C ILE A 175 18.26 21.49 -7.59
N GLY A 176 19.26 20.71 -7.15
CA GLY A 176 20.66 21.13 -7.19
C GLY A 176 21.14 21.46 -8.61
N ARG A 177 20.81 20.62 -9.60
CA ARG A 177 21.15 20.89 -11.02
C ARG A 177 20.43 22.12 -11.58
N ASP A 178 19.15 22.29 -11.27
CA ASP A 178 18.36 23.41 -11.76
C ASP A 178 18.87 24.74 -11.18
N LEU A 179 19.24 24.76 -9.90
CA LEU A 179 19.87 25.93 -9.26
C LEU A 179 21.22 26.28 -9.91
N THR A 180 22.05 25.28 -10.21
CA THR A 180 23.34 25.51 -10.89
C THR A 180 23.13 26.06 -12.30
N ALA A 181 22.18 25.50 -13.05
CA ALA A 181 21.86 25.96 -14.41
C ALA A 181 21.30 27.39 -14.41
N GLU A 182 20.47 27.75 -13.44
CA GLU A 182 19.95 29.12 -13.28
C GLU A 182 21.08 30.10 -12.93
N GLN A 183 22.03 29.69 -12.08
CA GLN A 183 23.20 30.48 -11.72
C GLN A 183 24.11 30.73 -12.94
N GLU A 184 24.43 29.68 -13.70
CA GLU A 184 25.24 29.77 -14.92
C GLU A 184 24.59 30.68 -15.97
N ALA A 185 23.26 30.59 -16.15
CA ALA A 185 22.54 31.47 -17.06
C ALA A 185 22.61 32.95 -16.63
N LYS A 186 22.53 33.23 -15.33
CA LYS A 186 22.66 34.59 -14.79
C LYS A 186 24.08 35.14 -14.98
N ASP A 187 25.10 34.32 -14.74
CA ASP A 187 26.50 34.71 -14.90
C ASP A 187 26.83 35.00 -16.38
N GLN A 188 26.32 34.19 -17.31
CA GLN A 188 26.45 34.44 -18.75
C GLN A 188 25.74 35.72 -19.18
N ALA A 189 24.52 35.98 -18.70
CA ALA A 189 23.79 37.20 -19.00
C ALA A 189 24.53 38.45 -18.49
N LYS A 190 25.14 38.37 -17.30
CA LYS A 190 25.95 39.45 -16.74
C LYS A 190 27.21 39.71 -17.56
N ALA A 191 27.92 38.66 -17.97
CA ALA A 191 29.11 38.77 -18.81
C ALA A 191 28.82 39.38 -20.20
N GLN A 192 27.62 39.16 -20.74
CA GLN A 192 27.19 39.79 -21.99
C GLN A 192 26.75 41.25 -21.81
N ALA A 193 26.24 41.61 -20.64
CA ALA A 193 25.79 42.96 -20.32
C ALA A 193 26.94 43.91 -19.94
N GLU A 194 28.10 43.38 -19.52
CA GLU A 194 29.28 44.22 -19.28
C GLU A 194 29.79 44.79 -20.62
N PRO A 195 29.75 46.12 -20.80
CA PRO A 195 30.18 46.73 -22.05
C PRO A 195 31.66 46.40 -22.23
N LYS A 196 32.02 45.80 -23.37
CA LYS A 196 33.42 45.61 -23.77
C LYS A 196 34.13 46.94 -23.57
N ALA A 197 35.01 47.00 -22.57
CA ALA A 197 35.83 48.15 -22.29
C ALA A 197 36.43 48.60 -23.62
N THR A 198 35.91 49.71 -24.12
CA THR A 198 36.31 50.25 -25.40
C THR A 198 37.78 50.57 -25.19
N LYS A 199 38.68 49.83 -25.85
CA LYS A 199 40.09 50.16 -25.85
C LYS A 199 40.17 51.58 -26.38
N ALA A 200 40.35 52.53 -25.48
CA ALA A 200 40.58 53.91 -25.84
C ALA A 200 41.90 53.89 -26.59
N ASP A 201 41.81 54.15 -27.89
CA ASP A 201 42.96 54.23 -28.78
C ASP A 201 43.97 55.22 -28.20
N GLU A 202 45.13 54.68 -27.85
CA GLU A 202 46.32 55.42 -27.50
C GLU A 202 46.86 56.06 -28.79
N VAL A 203 46.28 57.20 -29.17
CA VAL A 203 46.87 58.09 -30.18
C VAL A 203 47.88 58.97 -29.46
N ALA A 204 49.12 58.49 -29.43
CA ALA A 204 50.27 59.31 -29.05
C ALA A 204 50.77 60.13 -30.26
N PRO A 205 51.28 61.36 -30.03
CA PRO A 205 51.52 62.40 -31.03
C PRO A 205 52.72 62.17 -31.96
#